data_AF-A0A7S2EUA3-F1
#
_entry.id   AF-A0A7S2EUA3-F1
#
_cell.length_a   1.000
_cell.length_b   1.000
_cell.length_c   1.000
_cell.angle_alpha   90.00
_cell.angle_beta   90.00
_cell.angle_gamma   90.00
#
_symmetry.space_group_name_H-M   'P 1'
#
loop_
_entity.id
_entity.type
_entity.pdbx_description
1 polymer ?
#
loop_
_entity_poly.entity_id
_entity_poly.type
_entity_poly.pdbx_seq_one_letter_code
_entity_poly.pdbx_strand_id
1 'polypeptide(L)'
;FKAQHGHCNVSRNDEGNKSLGEWVRTQRKSYKKNTLNSDRIQQLNSIGFIWDPLEHAWNEKFYQLCAFKAQNGHSNVSENDVQNKCLAQWVNKQRLSYKINALNSKHIQQLNSMGFIWDLHEHSWMRMYQELKTFQCKHKHIILPKRETATKPHCEWLKVQRYQCKFYMGMSRVSRIKLDDCFTEECIHLLERIPNFIWQTLSTVSRWEK
;
A
#
# COMPACT_ATOMS: atom_id res chain seq x y z
N PHE A 1 -32.04 6.85 -20.66
CA PHE A 1 -31.06 6.35 -19.67
C PHE A 1 -29.82 7.23 -19.54
N LYS A 2 -28.82 7.20 -20.44
CA LYS A 2 -27.57 8.00 -20.25
C LYS A 2 -27.82 9.48 -20.00
N ALA A 3 -28.74 10.11 -20.75
CA ALA A 3 -29.10 11.51 -20.55
C ALA A 3 -29.69 11.81 -19.15
N GLN A 4 -30.32 10.82 -18.50
CA GLN A 4 -30.93 10.97 -17.18
C GLN A 4 -29.97 10.59 -16.04
N HIS A 5 -29.12 9.59 -16.24
CA HIS A 5 -28.26 9.02 -15.19
C HIS A 5 -26.77 9.33 -15.36
N GLY A 6 -26.37 10.00 -16.44
CA GLY A 6 -24.96 10.31 -16.76
C GLY A 6 -24.13 9.13 -17.26
N HIS A 7 -24.59 7.88 -17.10
CA HIS A 7 -23.85 6.67 -17.46
C HIS A 7 -24.71 5.63 -18.21
N CYS A 8 -24.06 4.69 -18.88
CA CYS A 8 -24.70 3.55 -19.56
C CYS A 8 -24.74 2.27 -18.72
N ASN A 9 -24.29 2.31 -17.45
CA ASN A 9 -24.26 1.14 -16.59
C ASN A 9 -25.64 0.89 -15.95
N VAL A 10 -26.47 0.07 -16.59
CA VAL A 10 -27.81 -0.27 -16.12
C VAL A 10 -27.76 -1.57 -15.30
N SER A 11 -28.24 -1.53 -14.05
CA SER A 11 -28.34 -2.71 -13.19
C SER A 11 -29.59 -3.52 -13.53
N ARG A 12 -29.52 -4.85 -13.42
CA ARG A 12 -30.70 -5.73 -13.58
C ARG A 12 -31.76 -5.51 -12.50
N ASN A 13 -31.35 -5.00 -11.34
CA ASN A 13 -32.21 -4.77 -10.18
C ASN A 13 -32.82 -3.37 -10.19
N ASP A 14 -32.53 -2.54 -11.19
CA ASP A 14 -33.13 -1.22 -11.32
C ASP A 14 -34.61 -1.37 -11.66
N GLU A 15 -35.49 -1.05 -10.71
CA GLU A 15 -36.93 -1.35 -10.78
C GLU A 15 -37.61 -0.73 -12.00
N GLY A 16 -37.15 0.44 -12.46
CA GLY A 16 -37.66 1.11 -13.65
C GLY A 16 -37.03 0.66 -14.97
N ASN A 17 -35.92 -0.11 -14.93
CA ASN A 17 -35.11 -0.43 -16.11
C ASN A 17 -34.71 -1.91 -16.22
N LYS A 18 -35.41 -2.83 -15.55
CA LYS A 18 -35.06 -4.26 -15.51
C LYS A 18 -34.80 -4.87 -16.90
N SER A 19 -35.70 -4.60 -17.86
CA SER A 19 -35.58 -5.09 -19.25
C SER A 19 -34.33 -4.56 -19.95
N LEU A 20 -33.99 -3.29 -19.71
CA LEU A 20 -32.77 -2.68 -20.25
C LEU A 20 -31.52 -3.25 -19.57
N GLY A 21 -31.55 -3.46 -18.25
CA GLY A 21 -30.46 -4.10 -17.51
C GLY A 21 -30.14 -5.52 -18.02
N GLU A 22 -31.17 -6.30 -18.32
CA GLU A 22 -31.02 -7.64 -18.89
C GLU A 22 -30.47 -7.60 -20.33
N TRP A 23 -30.92 -6.63 -21.13
CA TRP A 23 -30.38 -6.40 -22.47
C TRP A 23 -28.89 -6.01 -22.42
N VAL A 24 -28.51 -5.07 -21.56
CA VAL A 24 -27.10 -4.64 -21.34
C VAL A 24 -26.22 -5.83 -20.96
N ARG A 25 -26.70 -6.69 -20.07
CA ARG A 25 -26.00 -7.92 -19.66
C ARG A 25 -25.79 -8.86 -20.85
N THR A 26 -26.80 -9.02 -21.70
CA THR A 26 -26.75 -9.85 -22.90
C THR A 26 -25.74 -9.31 -23.91
N GLN A 27 -25.66 -7.98 -24.10
CA GLN A 27 -24.65 -7.35 -24.96
C GLN A 27 -23.24 -7.62 -24.44
N ARG A 28 -22.98 -7.41 -23.14
CA ARG A 28 -21.66 -7.68 -22.53
C ARG A 28 -21.25 -9.16 -22.65
N LYS A 29 -22.19 -10.09 -22.47
CA LYS A 29 -21.95 -11.52 -22.66
C LYS A 29 -21.58 -11.86 -24.10
N SER A 30 -22.30 -11.30 -25.07
CA SER A 30 -22.06 -11.55 -26.50
C SER A 30 -20.73 -10.95 -26.95
N TYR A 31 -20.39 -9.76 -26.44
CA TYR A 31 -19.09 -9.12 -26.69
C TYR A 31 -17.93 -9.97 -26.15
N LYS A 32 -18.03 -10.46 -24.91
CA LYS A 32 -16.99 -11.33 -24.31
C LYS A 32 -16.81 -12.66 -25.06
N LYS A 33 -17.88 -13.15 -25.72
CA LYS A 33 -17.82 -14.35 -26.57
C LYS A 33 -17.36 -14.07 -28.01
N ASN A 34 -17.06 -12.81 -28.36
CA ASN A 34 -16.76 -12.38 -29.72
C ASN A 34 -17.87 -12.73 -30.74
N THR A 35 -19.12 -12.84 -30.29
CA THR A 35 -20.28 -13.16 -31.17
C THR A 35 -21.13 -11.93 -31.50
N LEU A 36 -20.73 -10.75 -31.01
CA LEU A 36 -21.47 -9.52 -31.24
C LEU A 36 -20.99 -8.87 -32.54
N ASN A 37 -21.94 -8.48 -33.39
CA ASN A 37 -21.67 -7.80 -34.66
C ASN A 37 -20.86 -6.49 -34.43
N SER A 38 -19.86 -6.24 -35.28
CA SER A 38 -19.01 -5.05 -35.26
C SER A 38 -19.79 -3.73 -35.29
N ASP A 39 -20.86 -3.64 -36.08
CA ASP A 39 -21.67 -2.43 -36.21
C ASP A 39 -22.37 -2.10 -34.89
N ARG A 40 -22.84 -3.14 -34.19
CA ARG A 40 -23.43 -2.99 -32.84
C ARG A 40 -22.39 -2.56 -31.83
N ILE A 41 -21.18 -3.11 -31.90
CA ILE A 41 -20.06 -2.68 -31.04
C ILE A 41 -19.76 -1.20 -31.28
N GLN A 42 -19.68 -0.78 -32.53
CA GLN A 42 -19.37 0.59 -32.89
C GLN A 42 -20.47 1.58 -32.44
N GLN A 43 -21.74 1.22 -32.61
CA GLN A 43 -22.87 2.01 -32.11
C GLN A 43 -22.84 2.14 -30.58
N LEU A 44 -22.58 1.04 -29.86
CA LEU A 44 -22.48 1.06 -28.40
C LEU A 44 -21.26 1.88 -27.92
N ASN A 45 -20.12 1.78 -28.60
CA ASN A 45 -18.96 2.61 -28.32
C ASN A 45 -19.25 4.10 -28.53
N SER A 46 -20.00 4.46 -29.57
CA SER A 46 -20.33 5.88 -29.88
C SER A 46 -21.10 6.58 -28.76
N ILE A 47 -21.87 5.82 -27.98
CA ILE A 47 -22.60 6.35 -26.81
C ILE A 47 -21.81 6.21 -25.50
N GLY A 48 -20.55 5.79 -25.55
CA GLY A 48 -19.70 5.57 -24.38
C GLY A 48 -20.15 4.37 -23.54
N PHE A 49 -20.62 3.29 -24.17
CA PHE A 49 -21.01 2.08 -23.47
C PHE A 49 -19.80 1.40 -22.81
N ILE A 50 -19.92 1.10 -21.52
CA ILE A 50 -18.88 0.42 -20.75
C ILE A 50 -19.10 -1.09 -20.80
N TRP A 51 -18.20 -1.78 -21.48
CA TRP A 51 -18.21 -3.24 -21.64
C TRP A 51 -17.84 -3.99 -20.37
N ASP A 52 -16.86 -3.48 -19.62
CA ASP A 52 -16.42 -4.02 -18.33
C ASP A 52 -16.52 -2.94 -17.24
N PRO A 53 -17.63 -2.89 -16.48
CA PRO A 53 -17.80 -1.91 -15.41
C PRO A 53 -16.83 -2.08 -14.24
N LEU A 54 -16.37 -3.31 -13.97
CA LEU A 54 -15.46 -3.57 -12.86
C LEU A 54 -14.08 -3.02 -13.19
N GLU A 55 -13.60 -3.32 -14.40
CA GLU A 55 -12.34 -2.77 -14.89
C GLU A 55 -12.41 -1.25 -15.08
N HIS A 56 -13.56 -0.70 -15.49
CA HIS A 56 -13.74 0.74 -15.57
C HIS A 56 -13.64 1.41 -14.19
N ALA A 57 -14.38 0.90 -13.20
CA ALA A 57 -14.33 1.42 -11.82
C ALA A 57 -12.93 1.30 -11.21
N TRP A 58 -12.20 0.22 -11.53
CA TRP A 58 -10.79 0.07 -11.18
C TRP A 58 -9.95 1.20 -11.79
N ASN A 59 -10.04 1.41 -13.10
CA ASN A 59 -9.25 2.41 -13.80
C ASN A 59 -9.54 3.83 -13.30
N GLU A 60 -10.80 4.17 -13.03
CA GLU A 60 -11.16 5.47 -12.44
C GLU A 60 -10.44 5.70 -11.10
N LYS A 61 -10.43 4.70 -10.21
CA LYS A 61 -9.75 4.79 -8.92
C LYS A 61 -8.23 4.81 -9.07
N PHE A 62 -7.69 4.02 -9.99
CA PHE A 62 -6.28 4.02 -10.31
C PHE A 62 -5.82 5.41 -10.81
N TYR A 63 -6.56 6.03 -11.73
CA TYR A 63 -6.24 7.38 -12.20
C TYR A 63 -6.36 8.44 -11.11
N GLN A 64 -7.36 8.33 -10.21
CA GLN A 64 -7.45 9.18 -9.02
C GLN A 64 -6.20 9.03 -8.15
N LEU A 65 -5.69 7.80 -7.96
CA LEU A 65 -4.46 7.57 -7.22
C LEU A 65 -3.22 8.15 -7.93
N CYS A 66 -3.15 8.03 -9.27
CA CYS A 66 -2.08 8.65 -10.04
C CYS A 66 -2.07 10.18 -9.87
N ALA A 67 -3.25 10.82 -9.97
CA ALA A 67 -3.39 12.26 -9.76
C ALA A 67 -3.00 12.67 -8.33
N PHE A 68 -3.45 11.90 -7.33
CA PHE A 68 -3.06 12.11 -5.94
C PHE A 68 -1.53 12.02 -5.75
N LYS A 69 -0.89 11.01 -6.35
CA LYS A 69 0.57 10.84 -6.29
C LYS A 69 1.29 12.01 -6.97
N ALA A 70 0.81 12.48 -8.12
CA ALA A 70 1.41 13.62 -8.82
C ALA A 70 1.35 14.90 -7.97
N GLN A 71 0.28 15.10 -7.18
CA GLN A 71 0.11 16.27 -6.33
C GLN A 71 0.89 16.17 -5.00
N ASN A 72 0.93 14.99 -4.37
CA ASN A 72 1.48 14.82 -3.02
C ASN A 72 2.90 14.21 -3.01
N GLY A 73 3.39 13.74 -4.15
CA GLY A 73 4.67 13.02 -4.28
C GLY A 73 4.64 11.56 -3.80
N HIS A 74 3.55 11.12 -3.17
CA HIS A 74 3.39 9.74 -2.67
C HIS A 74 2.00 9.17 -2.96
N SER A 75 1.89 7.84 -3.03
CA SER A 75 0.62 7.13 -3.20
C SER A 75 -0.03 6.72 -1.86
N ASN A 76 0.51 7.17 -0.73
CA ASN A 76 -0.04 6.87 0.59
C ASN A 76 -1.19 7.83 0.92
N VAL A 77 -2.43 7.37 0.76
CA VAL A 77 -3.62 8.15 1.08
C VAL A 77 -4.06 7.82 2.51
N SER A 78 -4.08 8.83 3.39
CA SER A 78 -4.49 8.66 4.78
C SER A 78 -6.01 8.49 4.90
N GLU A 79 -6.47 7.63 5.81
CA GLU A 79 -7.90 7.53 6.12
C GLU A 79 -8.47 8.79 6.78
N ASN A 80 -7.61 9.63 7.37
CA ASN A 80 -7.99 10.90 7.98
C ASN A 80 -8.14 12.03 6.94
N ASP A 81 -7.75 11.80 5.69
CA ASP A 81 -7.98 12.74 4.60
C ASP A 81 -9.47 12.71 4.22
N VAL A 82 -10.22 13.69 4.71
CA VAL A 82 -11.67 13.80 4.49
C VAL A 82 -12.01 13.91 3.00
N GLN A 83 -11.17 14.58 2.21
CA GLN A 83 -11.40 14.77 0.77
C GLN A 83 -11.15 13.49 -0.02
N ASN A 84 -10.14 12.71 0.38
CA ASN A 84 -9.75 11.48 -0.32
C ASN A 84 -10.18 10.19 0.39
N LYS A 85 -11.15 10.26 1.31
CA LYS A 85 -11.58 9.11 2.13
C LYS A 85 -11.94 7.87 1.32
N CYS A 86 -12.69 8.04 0.22
CA CYS A 86 -13.05 6.91 -0.65
C CYS A 86 -11.84 6.29 -1.35
N LEU A 87 -10.83 7.11 -1.67
CA LEU A 87 -9.59 6.63 -2.28
C LEU A 87 -8.72 5.90 -1.23
N ALA A 88 -8.64 6.41 0.00
CA ALA A 88 -7.94 5.76 1.11
C ALA A 88 -8.50 4.35 1.39
N GLN A 89 -9.83 4.23 1.47
CA GLN A 89 -10.51 2.94 1.63
C GLN A 89 -10.21 1.98 0.48
N TRP A 90 -10.20 2.48 -0.76
CA TRP A 90 -9.86 1.69 -1.93
C TRP A 90 -8.40 1.20 -1.89
N VAL A 91 -7.45 2.07 -1.54
CA VAL A 91 -6.03 1.74 -1.36
C VAL A 91 -5.84 0.65 -0.31
N ASN A 92 -6.49 0.79 0.86
CA ASN A 92 -6.39 -0.19 1.93
C ASN A 92 -7.03 -1.52 1.54
N LYS A 93 -8.14 -1.50 0.80
CA LYS A 93 -8.71 -2.71 0.21
C LYS A 93 -7.71 -3.41 -0.72
N GLN A 94 -6.96 -2.67 -1.54
CA GLN A 94 -5.95 -3.27 -2.42
C GLN A 94 -4.81 -3.93 -1.65
N ARG A 95 -4.32 -3.29 -0.58
CA ARG A 95 -3.31 -3.88 0.31
C ARG A 95 -3.80 -5.17 0.96
N LEU A 96 -5.04 -5.17 1.47
CA LEU A 96 -5.66 -6.36 2.04
C LEU A 96 -5.80 -7.47 0.99
N SER A 97 -6.32 -7.15 -0.20
CA SER A 97 -6.47 -8.09 -1.30
C SER A 97 -5.13 -8.67 -1.79
N TYR A 98 -4.06 -7.87 -1.77
CA TYR A 98 -2.70 -8.34 -2.05
C TYR A 98 -2.20 -9.31 -0.97
N LYS A 99 -2.38 -8.99 0.32
CA LYS A 99 -1.97 -9.85 1.44
C LYS A 99 -2.63 -11.22 1.42
N ILE A 100 -3.89 -11.31 0.95
CA ILE A 100 -4.62 -12.58 0.83
C ILE A 100 -4.51 -13.23 -0.56
N ASN A 101 -3.65 -12.72 -1.44
CA ASN A 101 -3.46 -13.20 -2.82
C ASN A 101 -4.74 -13.22 -3.67
N ALA A 102 -5.70 -12.33 -3.40
CA ALA A 102 -6.96 -12.21 -4.14
C ALA A 102 -6.93 -11.12 -5.24
N LEU A 103 -5.85 -10.34 -5.31
CA LEU A 103 -5.71 -9.27 -6.30
C LEU A 103 -5.20 -9.82 -7.64
N ASN A 104 -5.79 -9.36 -8.74
CA ASN A 104 -5.39 -9.76 -10.09
C ASN A 104 -3.95 -9.31 -10.41
N SER A 105 -3.16 -10.16 -11.08
CA SER A 105 -1.80 -9.87 -11.51
C SER A 105 -1.70 -8.60 -12.35
N LYS A 106 -2.67 -8.33 -13.23
CA LYS A 106 -2.72 -7.09 -14.03
C LYS A 106 -2.79 -5.84 -13.13
N HIS A 107 -3.63 -5.89 -12.11
CA HIS A 107 -3.83 -4.79 -11.16
C HIS A 107 -2.60 -4.60 -10.27
N ILE A 108 -1.94 -5.69 -9.86
CA ILE A 108 -0.66 -5.65 -9.16
C ILE A 108 0.41 -4.97 -10.02
N GLN A 109 0.53 -5.34 -11.30
CA GLN A 109 1.50 -4.74 -12.21
C GLN A 109 1.26 -3.24 -12.41
N GLN A 110 0.00 -2.81 -12.53
CA GLN A 110 -0.35 -1.39 -12.63
C GLN A 110 0.04 -0.59 -11.38
N LEU A 111 -0.20 -1.14 -10.19
CA LEU A 111 0.20 -0.48 -8.94
C LEU A 111 1.74 -0.48 -8.78
N ASN A 112 2.42 -1.57 -9.15
CA ASN A 112 3.88 -1.65 -9.11
C ASN A 112 4.55 -0.65 -10.07
N SER A 113 4.00 -0.45 -11.27
CA SER A 113 4.59 0.47 -12.26
C SER A 113 4.58 1.93 -11.78
N MET A 114 3.62 2.28 -10.93
CA MET A 114 3.58 3.58 -10.27
C MET A 114 4.34 3.61 -8.95
N GLY A 115 5.14 2.59 -8.60
CA GLY A 115 5.91 2.52 -7.35
C GLY A 115 5.02 2.51 -6.11
N PHE A 116 3.86 1.84 -6.18
CA PHE A 116 2.94 1.73 -5.06
C PHE A 116 3.55 0.93 -3.91
N ILE A 117 3.44 1.47 -2.70
CA ILE A 117 3.94 0.83 -1.48
C ILE A 117 2.84 -0.03 -0.87
N TRP A 118 3.04 -1.35 -0.95
CA TRP A 118 2.14 -2.37 -0.40
C TRP A 118 2.16 -2.41 1.13
N ASP A 119 3.37 -2.41 1.71
CA ASP A 119 3.58 -2.39 3.16
C ASP A 119 4.26 -1.08 3.58
N LEU A 120 3.50 -0.23 4.29
CA LEU A 120 4.01 1.05 4.79
C LEU A 120 4.97 0.88 5.96
N HIS A 121 4.78 -0.15 6.78
CA HIS A 121 5.61 -0.41 7.95
C HIS A 121 7.00 -0.87 7.49
N GLU A 122 7.04 -1.87 6.61
CA GLU A 122 8.27 -2.36 6.00
C GLU A 122 9.01 -1.23 5.25
N HIS A 123 8.30 -0.46 4.42
CA HIS A 123 8.92 0.65 3.70
C HIS A 123 9.49 1.72 4.64
N SER A 124 8.77 2.06 5.72
CA SER A 124 9.24 3.03 6.72
C SER A 124 10.46 2.50 7.48
N TRP A 125 10.47 1.21 7.82
CA TRP A 125 11.59 0.54 8.46
C TRP A 125 12.83 0.57 7.56
N MET A 126 12.68 0.18 6.28
CA MET A 126 13.76 0.17 5.29
C MET A 126 14.34 1.55 5.05
N ARG A 127 13.50 2.59 5.02
CA ARG A 127 13.95 3.99 4.93
C ARG A 127 14.83 4.37 6.12
N MET A 128 14.39 4.11 7.35
CA MET A 128 15.16 4.41 8.57
C MET A 128 16.50 3.67 8.58
N TYR A 129 16.50 2.40 8.18
CA TYR A 129 17.71 1.59 8.05
C TYR A 129 18.71 2.20 7.04
N GLN A 130 18.23 2.61 5.86
CA GLN A 130 19.06 3.26 4.82
C GLN A 130 19.64 4.59 5.31
N GLU A 131 18.85 5.42 6.00
CA GLU A 131 19.31 6.69 6.56
C GLU A 131 20.38 6.47 7.63
N LEU A 132 20.21 5.48 8.53
CA LEU A 132 21.23 5.10 9.51
C LEU A 132 22.52 4.59 8.87
N LYS A 133 22.41 3.73 7.86
CA LYS A 133 23.56 3.21 7.12
C LYS A 133 24.35 4.36 6.47
N THR A 134 23.65 5.31 5.87
CA THR A 134 24.26 6.50 5.25
C THR A 134 24.94 7.39 6.28
N PHE A 135 24.29 7.61 7.43
CA PHE A 135 24.86 8.37 8.55
C PHE A 135 26.15 7.71 9.05
N GLN A 136 26.12 6.39 9.24
CA GLN A 136 27.27 5.61 9.67
C GLN A 136 28.43 5.74 8.67
N CYS A 137 28.17 5.64 7.36
CA CYS A 137 29.21 5.80 6.35
C CYS A 137 29.86 7.19 6.39
N LYS A 138 29.07 8.23 6.68
CA LYS A 138 29.53 9.62 6.70
C LYS A 138 30.29 9.98 7.99
N HIS A 139 29.82 9.50 9.14
CA HIS A 139 30.34 9.89 10.46
C HIS A 139 31.22 8.82 11.12
N LYS A 140 31.30 7.61 10.54
CA LYS A 140 32.02 6.44 11.05
C LYS A 140 31.58 5.96 12.44
N HIS A 141 30.46 6.48 12.95
CA HIS A 141 29.81 6.04 14.19
C HIS A 141 28.28 6.10 14.06
N ILE A 142 27.57 5.38 14.93
CA ILE A 142 26.09 5.32 14.97
C ILE A 142 25.54 6.09 16.18
N ILE A 143 26.42 6.77 16.93
CA ILE A 143 26.01 7.61 18.06
C ILE A 143 25.31 8.84 17.51
N LEU A 144 23.98 8.84 17.59
CA LEU A 144 23.14 9.96 17.18
C LEU A 144 23.07 11.00 18.30
N PRO A 145 23.31 12.30 18.02
CA PRO A 145 23.25 13.35 19.02
C PRO A 145 21.83 13.53 19.57
N LYS A 146 21.58 13.11 20.82
CA LYS A 146 20.24 13.16 21.45
C LYS A 146 19.57 14.53 21.47
N ARG A 147 20.34 15.63 21.33
CA ARG A 147 19.87 17.02 21.38
C ARG A 147 19.61 17.63 20.01
N GLU A 148 19.98 16.94 18.93
CA GLU A 148 19.79 17.44 17.57
C GLU A 148 18.42 17.01 17.04
N THR A 149 17.63 17.99 16.61
CA THR A 149 16.24 17.77 16.17
C THR A 149 16.16 16.84 14.97
N ALA A 150 17.15 16.88 14.06
CA ALA A 150 17.23 16.05 12.87
C ALA A 150 17.44 14.56 13.17
N THR A 151 18.10 14.20 14.28
CA THR A 151 18.42 12.81 14.62
C THR A 151 17.42 12.20 15.62
N LYS A 152 16.48 13.01 16.13
CA LYS A 152 15.45 12.58 17.08
C LYS A 152 14.59 11.42 16.56
N PRO A 153 14.09 11.41 15.30
CA PRO A 153 13.29 10.29 14.77
C PRO A 153 14.08 8.97 14.77
N HIS A 154 15.35 9.03 14.35
CA HIS A 154 16.26 7.89 14.33
C HIS A 154 16.56 7.36 15.75
N CYS A 155 16.71 8.26 16.73
CA CYS A 155 16.91 7.89 18.13
C CYS A 155 15.71 7.13 18.70
N GLU A 156 14.49 7.64 18.48
CA GLU A 156 13.27 6.96 18.93
C GLU A 156 13.06 5.63 18.20
N TRP A 157 13.31 5.60 16.89
CA TRP A 157 13.23 4.38 16.10
C TRP A 157 14.20 3.30 16.61
N LEU A 158 15.47 3.65 16.86
CA LEU A 158 16.45 2.70 17.42
C LEU A 158 16.07 2.18 18.80
N LYS A 159 15.45 3.01 19.65
CA LYS A 159 14.92 2.53 20.94
C LYS A 159 13.87 1.45 20.72
N VAL A 160 12.93 1.68 19.79
CA VAL A 160 11.89 0.70 19.44
C VAL A 160 12.53 -0.60 18.92
N GLN A 161 13.49 -0.53 17.98
CA GLN A 161 14.16 -1.72 17.45
C GLN A 161 14.88 -2.54 18.55
N ARG A 162 15.52 -1.86 19.51
CA ARG A 162 16.17 -2.53 20.65
C ARG A 162 15.18 -3.22 21.58
N TYR A 163 14.00 -2.65 21.79
CA TYR A 163 12.94 -3.30 22.56
C TYR A 163 12.34 -4.49 21.82
N GLN A 164 12.09 -4.36 20.51
CA GLN A 164 11.60 -5.43 19.65
C GLN A 164 12.58 -6.62 19.63
N CYS A 165 13.88 -6.38 19.49
CA CYS A 165 14.91 -7.42 19.58
C CYS A 165 14.89 -8.17 20.94
N LYS A 166 14.81 -7.44 22.07
CA LYS A 166 14.70 -8.07 23.40
C LYS A 166 13.44 -8.91 23.56
N PHE A 167 12.33 -8.49 22.96
CA PHE A 167 11.07 -9.24 22.99
C PHE A 167 11.17 -10.49 22.10
N TYR A 168 11.71 -10.36 20.88
CA TYR A 168 11.95 -11.47 19.95
C TYR A 168 12.81 -12.58 20.58
N MET A 169 13.87 -12.20 21.32
CA MET A 169 14.76 -13.14 22.01
C MET A 169 14.18 -13.69 23.33
N GLY A 170 12.92 -13.40 23.67
CA GLY A 170 12.27 -13.89 24.90
C GLY A 170 12.79 -13.26 26.20
N MET A 171 13.56 -12.17 26.11
CA MET A 171 14.24 -11.53 27.24
C MET A 171 13.43 -10.42 27.93
N SER A 172 12.25 -10.10 27.40
CA SER A 172 11.36 -9.05 27.93
C SER A 172 10.15 -9.65 28.65
N ARG A 173 9.95 -9.28 29.93
CA ARG A 173 8.79 -9.68 30.74
C ARG A 173 7.57 -8.77 30.55
N VAL A 174 7.66 -7.80 29.64
CA VAL A 174 6.64 -6.76 29.45
C VAL A 174 5.58 -7.25 28.45
N SER A 175 4.42 -7.64 28.96
CA SER A 175 3.26 -8.15 28.20
C SER A 175 2.52 -7.08 27.36
N ARG A 176 2.91 -5.80 27.45
CA ARG A 176 2.15 -4.68 26.87
C ARG A 176 2.54 -4.29 25.44
N ILE A 177 3.69 -4.74 24.93
CA ILE A 177 4.14 -4.40 23.58
C ILE A 177 3.93 -5.64 22.71
N LYS A 178 3.03 -5.54 21.74
CA LYS A 178 2.91 -6.58 20.70
C LYS A 178 4.17 -6.51 19.83
N LEU A 179 4.73 -7.68 19.49
CA LEU A 179 5.77 -7.76 18.46
C LEU A 179 5.23 -7.09 17.20
N ASP A 180 6.01 -6.19 16.61
CA ASP A 180 5.64 -5.61 15.32
C ASP A 180 5.74 -6.71 14.27
N ASP A 181 4.68 -6.94 13.48
CA ASP A 181 4.66 -7.98 12.44
C ASP A 181 5.80 -7.78 11.42
N CYS A 182 6.30 -6.54 11.27
CA CYS A 182 7.43 -6.24 10.38
C CYS A 182 8.82 -6.48 11.00
N PHE A 183 8.92 -6.72 12.31
CA PHE A 183 10.21 -6.99 12.97
C PHE A 183 10.54 -8.49 12.90
N THR A 184 11.40 -8.85 11.95
CA THR A 184 11.79 -10.22 11.66
C THR A 184 13.27 -10.48 12.00
N GLU A 185 13.70 -11.74 11.90
CA GLU A 185 15.11 -12.11 12.00
C GLU A 185 15.98 -11.38 10.96
N GLU A 186 15.46 -11.18 9.75
CA GLU A 186 16.15 -10.40 8.70
C GLU A 186 16.39 -8.95 9.15
N CYS A 187 15.45 -8.33 9.87
CA CYS A 187 15.64 -6.99 10.42
C CYS A 187 16.81 -6.93 11.40
N ILE A 188 17.01 -7.98 12.21
CA ILE A 188 18.13 -8.10 13.14
C ILE A 188 19.43 -8.19 12.35
N HIS A 189 19.52 -9.11 11.39
CA HIS A 189 20.70 -9.28 10.54
C HIS A 189 21.07 -8.03 9.75
N LEU A 190 20.08 -7.31 9.20
CA LEU A 190 20.30 -6.05 8.50
C LEU A 190 20.93 -4.99 9.42
N LEU A 191 20.44 -4.85 10.65
CA LEU A 191 20.99 -3.91 11.62
C LEU A 191 22.41 -4.29 12.07
N GLU A 192 22.69 -5.58 12.25
CA GLU A 192 24.02 -6.10 12.60
C GLU A 192 25.05 -5.92 11.48
N ARG A 193 24.61 -5.85 10.23
CA ARG A 193 25.48 -5.52 9.08
C ARG A 193 25.96 -4.07 9.08
N ILE A 194 25.35 -3.18 9.88
CA ILE A 194 25.84 -1.79 9.99
C ILE A 194 27.11 -1.79 10.86
N PRO A 195 28.27 -1.31 10.35
CA PRO A 195 29.50 -1.38 11.13
C PRO A 195 29.45 -0.49 12.38
N ASN A 196 29.94 -1.02 13.50
CA ASN A 196 29.86 -0.40 14.84
C ASN A 196 28.43 -0.29 15.41
N PHE A 197 27.47 -1.08 14.88
CA PHE A 197 26.13 -1.16 15.45
C PHE A 197 26.13 -1.95 16.76
N ILE A 198 25.50 -1.37 17.77
CA ILE A 198 25.42 -1.95 19.10
C ILE A 198 23.96 -1.91 19.55
N TRP A 199 23.40 -3.08 19.84
CA TRP A 199 22.06 -3.24 20.40
C TRP A 199 21.89 -2.61 21.79
N GLN A 200 23.00 -2.34 22.46
CA GLN A 200 23.06 -1.73 23.78
C GLN A 200 23.43 -0.25 23.74
N THR A 201 22.93 0.52 24.70
CA THR A 201 23.58 1.76 25.13
C THR A 201 24.80 1.38 25.99
N LEU A 202 25.93 2.09 25.86
CA LEU A 202 27.23 1.83 26.52
C LEU A 202 27.22 1.65 28.06
N SER A 203 26.07 1.66 28.72
CA SER A 203 25.90 1.40 30.16
C SER A 203 25.57 -0.06 30.52
N THR A 204 25.52 -1.01 29.57
CA THR A 204 25.16 -2.42 29.86
C THR A 204 26.15 -3.46 29.31
N VAL A 205 27.38 -3.07 28.99
CA VAL A 205 28.39 -3.96 28.36
C VAL A 205 28.71 -5.20 29.21
N SER A 206 28.40 -5.22 30.50
CA SER A 206 28.79 -6.28 31.44
C SER A 206 27.96 -7.57 31.42
N ARG A 207 27.12 -7.85 30.41
CA ARG A 207 26.25 -9.06 30.43
C ARG A 207 26.08 -9.78 29.09
N TRP A 208 27.11 -9.77 28.25
CA TRP A 208 27.10 -10.48 26.96
C TRP A 208 28.38 -11.29 26.71
N GLU A 209 29.22 -11.45 27.72
CA GLU A 209 30.22 -12.51 27.78
C GLU A 209 29.79 -13.49 28.87
N LYS A 210 29.06 -14.53 28.47
CA LYS A 210 29.07 -15.86 29.07
C LYS A 210 28.33 -16.82 28.15
#